data_AF-A0A2Z6M7T6-F1
#
_entry.id   AF-A0A2Z6M7T6-F1
#
_cell.length_a   1.000
_cell.length_b   1.000
_cell.length_c   1.000
_cell.angle_alpha   90.00
_cell.angle_beta   90.00
_cell.angle_gamma   90.00
#
_symmetry.space_group_name_H-M   'P 1'
#
loop_
_entity.id
_entity.type
_entity.pdbx_description
1 polymer ?
#
loop_
_entity_poly.entity_id
_entity_poly.type
_entity_poly.pdbx_seq_one_letter_code
_entity_poly.pdbx_strand_id
1 'polypeptide(L)'
;MEGISVLKKSSKGKKDDLYHVIHKVPYGDSPYVKAKHAQLVDKDPEVAIVYFWKAINAGDKVDSALKDMAVVMKQLDRAEEAIEAIKSFRGLCSKHSQESLDNVLLDLYKKCGRIEEQIELLKRKLRLIYQGEAFNGRTTKTARSHGKKFQVSIKQETARLLVKPNIC
;
A
#
# COMPACT_ATOMS: atom_id res chain seq x y z
N MET A 1 7.00 -54.90 26.67
CA MET A 1 8.14 -53.97 26.87
C MET A 1 8.21 -53.09 25.65
N GLU A 2 7.98 -51.81 25.88
CA GLU A 2 7.87 -50.76 24.86
C GLU A 2 9.23 -50.46 24.22
N GLY A 3 9.22 -50.15 22.92
CA GLY A 3 10.38 -49.64 22.18
C GLY A 3 9.96 -48.43 21.35
N ILE A 4 10.21 -47.24 21.90
CA ILE A 4 9.83 -45.92 21.39
C ILE A 4 10.67 -45.58 20.15
N SER A 5 10.01 -45.37 19.00
CA SER A 5 10.61 -44.77 17.81
C SER A 5 10.54 -43.24 17.90
N VAL A 6 11.67 -42.61 18.23
CA VAL A 6 11.79 -41.14 18.25
C VAL A 6 11.84 -40.62 16.81
N LEU A 7 10.71 -40.11 16.31
CA LEU A 7 10.64 -39.35 15.07
C LEU A 7 11.29 -37.97 15.25
N LYS A 8 12.51 -37.84 14.75
CA LYS A 8 13.25 -36.57 14.65
C LYS A 8 12.59 -35.69 13.57
N LYS A 9 11.64 -34.83 13.96
CA LYS A 9 11.06 -33.80 13.10
C LYS A 9 12.11 -32.73 12.78
N SER A 10 12.68 -32.80 11.57
CA SER A 10 13.59 -31.79 11.04
C SER A 10 12.84 -30.49 10.71
N SER A 11 13.25 -29.41 11.39
CA SER A 11 12.74 -28.05 11.33
C SER A 11 13.09 -27.36 10.01
N LYS A 12 12.40 -27.73 8.91
CA LYS A 12 12.69 -27.19 7.57
C LYS A 12 11.96 -25.89 7.23
N GLY A 13 10.98 -25.45 8.05
CA GLY A 13 10.15 -24.27 7.74
C GLY A 13 10.69 -22.90 8.18
N LYS A 14 11.70 -22.82 9.08
CA LYS A 14 12.14 -21.53 9.64
C LYS A 14 13.23 -20.81 8.83
N LYS A 15 14.02 -21.52 8.03
CA LYS A 15 15.16 -20.95 7.31
C LYS A 15 14.74 -20.25 6.02
N ASP A 16 13.84 -20.84 5.25
CA ASP A 16 13.39 -20.28 3.97
C ASP A 16 12.59 -18.97 4.16
N ASP A 17 11.78 -18.89 5.22
CA ASP A 17 11.12 -17.65 5.66
C ASP A 17 12.13 -16.56 6.06
N LEU A 18 13.23 -16.94 6.73
CA LEU A 18 14.27 -16.02 7.15
C LEU A 18 14.99 -15.41 5.93
N TYR A 19 15.36 -16.23 4.95
CA TYR A 19 15.97 -15.75 3.70
C TYR A 19 15.01 -14.88 2.87
N HIS A 20 13.71 -15.20 2.86
CA HIS A 20 12.69 -14.38 2.18
C HIS A 20 12.45 -13.02 2.85
N VAL A 21 12.68 -12.92 4.16
CA VAL A 21 12.57 -11.66 4.92
C VAL A 21 13.84 -10.82 4.76
N ILE A 22 15.04 -11.45 4.80
CA ILE A 22 16.34 -10.75 4.68
C ILE A 22 16.47 -10.00 3.35
N HIS A 23 15.91 -10.51 2.25
CA HIS A 23 15.93 -9.82 0.96
C HIS A 23 14.82 -8.75 0.78
N LYS A 24 13.86 -8.64 1.72
CA LYS A 24 12.78 -7.65 1.66
C LYS A 24 13.03 -6.40 2.52
N VAL A 25 14.02 -6.45 3.40
CA VAL A 25 14.42 -5.30 4.22
C VAL A 25 15.55 -4.55 3.49
N PRO A 26 15.40 -3.24 3.21
CA PRO A 26 16.48 -2.46 2.61
C PRO A 26 17.70 -2.40 3.55
N TYR A 27 18.91 -2.30 3.01
CA TYR A 27 20.14 -2.21 3.81
C TYR A 27 20.30 -0.79 4.39
N GLY A 28 20.67 -0.66 5.67
CA GLY A 28 20.95 0.62 6.34
C GLY A 28 20.22 0.80 7.68
N ASP A 29 20.37 1.98 8.28
CA ASP A 29 19.82 2.32 9.60
C ASP A 29 18.77 3.44 9.58
N SER A 30 18.23 3.74 8.39
CA SER A 30 17.24 4.79 8.23
C SER A 30 15.94 4.44 8.97
N PRO A 31 15.17 5.43 9.45
CA PRO A 31 13.90 5.17 10.14
C PRO A 31 12.95 4.25 9.35
N TYR A 32 12.89 4.41 8.02
CA TYR A 32 12.10 3.52 7.17
C TYR A 32 12.61 2.08 7.17
N VAL A 33 13.94 1.86 7.12
CA VAL A 33 14.52 0.52 7.19
C VAL A 33 14.18 -0.15 8.53
N LYS A 34 14.30 0.60 9.63
CA LYS A 34 13.93 0.13 10.97
C LYS A 34 12.45 -0.23 11.05
N ALA A 35 11.58 0.53 10.40
CA ALA A 35 10.16 0.20 10.29
C ALA A 35 9.93 -1.13 9.55
N LYS A 36 10.59 -1.34 8.41
CA LYS A 36 10.49 -2.60 7.65
C LYS A 36 11.04 -3.80 8.41
N HIS A 37 12.14 -3.61 9.15
CA HIS A 37 12.70 -4.63 10.02
C HIS A 37 11.70 -5.01 11.12
N ALA A 38 11.17 -4.02 11.85
CA ALA A 38 10.16 -4.23 12.87
C ALA A 38 8.91 -4.96 12.32
N GLN A 39 8.44 -4.54 11.13
CA GLN A 39 7.28 -5.12 10.47
C GLN A 39 7.50 -6.59 10.05
N LEU A 40 8.63 -6.91 9.42
CA LEU A 40 8.83 -8.19 8.72
C LEU A 40 9.68 -9.20 9.48
N VAL A 41 10.65 -8.74 10.25
CA VAL A 41 11.59 -9.57 11.02
C VAL A 41 11.07 -9.76 12.43
N ASP A 42 10.89 -8.65 13.14
CA ASP A 42 10.51 -8.67 14.56
C ASP A 42 9.01 -8.98 14.73
N LYS A 43 8.24 -8.82 13.65
CA LYS A 43 6.77 -9.00 13.61
C LYS A 43 6.06 -8.15 14.66
N ASP A 44 6.59 -6.95 14.90
CA ASP A 44 6.04 -5.95 15.80
C ASP A 44 5.44 -4.80 14.98
N PRO A 45 4.14 -4.87 14.64
CA PRO A 45 3.50 -3.86 13.81
C PRO A 45 3.31 -2.52 14.54
N GLU A 46 3.24 -2.50 15.87
CA GLU A 46 3.11 -1.27 16.65
C GLU A 46 4.44 -0.48 16.63
N VAL A 47 5.56 -1.16 16.85
CA VAL A 47 6.89 -0.55 16.71
C VAL A 47 7.15 -0.13 15.27
N ALA A 48 6.69 -0.92 14.29
CA ALA A 48 6.79 -0.55 12.88
C ALA A 48 6.06 0.78 12.58
N ILE A 49 4.85 0.96 13.10
CA ILE A 49 4.09 2.22 12.96
C ILE A 49 4.91 3.40 13.53
N VAL A 50 5.47 3.26 14.73
CA VAL A 50 6.29 4.32 15.34
C VAL A 50 7.48 4.70 14.46
N TYR A 51 8.16 3.73 13.86
CA TYR A 51 9.28 4.01 12.96
C TYR A 51 8.83 4.60 11.61
N PHE A 52 7.66 4.21 11.08
CA PHE A 52 7.12 4.86 9.89
C PHE A 52 6.78 6.33 10.14
N TRP A 53 6.21 6.67 11.30
CA TRP A 53 6.00 8.05 11.72
C TRP A 53 7.32 8.84 11.78
N LYS A 54 8.36 8.26 12.36
CA LYS A 54 9.70 8.85 12.37
C LYS A 54 10.24 9.05 10.95
N ALA A 55 10.02 8.10 10.05
CA ALA A 55 10.44 8.21 8.65
C ALA A 55 9.73 9.34 7.92
N ILE A 56 8.41 9.48 8.08
CA ILE A 56 7.62 10.56 7.49
C ILE A 56 8.12 11.93 7.99
N ASN A 57 8.28 12.09 9.30
CA ASN A 57 8.73 13.35 9.90
C ASN A 57 10.18 13.71 9.53
N ALA A 58 11.04 12.70 9.32
CA ALA A 58 12.42 12.90 8.88
C ALA A 58 12.57 13.07 7.36
N GLY A 59 11.48 12.96 6.58
CA GLY A 59 11.55 12.98 5.11
C GLY A 59 12.11 11.70 4.48
N ASP A 60 12.32 10.63 5.26
CA ASP A 60 12.88 9.36 4.78
C ASP A 60 11.80 8.52 4.08
N LYS A 61 11.87 8.50 2.75
CA LYS A 61 10.96 7.71 1.88
C LYS A 61 9.48 7.92 2.22
N VAL A 62 9.07 9.17 2.46
CA VAL A 62 7.71 9.57 2.89
C VAL A 62 6.60 8.84 2.13
N ASP A 63 6.69 8.81 0.80
CA ASP A 63 5.72 8.12 -0.07
C ASP A 63 5.55 6.64 0.29
N SER A 64 6.66 5.94 0.56
CA SER A 64 6.64 4.51 0.87
C SER A 64 6.27 4.28 2.32
N ALA A 65 6.82 5.09 3.24
CA ALA A 65 6.54 5.04 4.67
C ALA A 65 5.04 5.21 4.94
N LEU A 66 4.39 6.21 4.34
CA LEU A 66 2.97 6.48 4.53
C LEU A 66 2.09 5.33 4.01
N LYS A 67 2.42 4.76 2.84
CA LYS A 67 1.68 3.62 2.29
C LYS A 67 1.81 2.37 3.14
N ASP A 68 3.04 2.01 3.50
CA ASP A 68 3.31 0.81 4.29
C ASP A 68 2.71 0.94 5.69
N MET A 69 2.78 2.13 6.31
CA MET A 69 2.11 2.42 7.58
C MET A 69 0.61 2.24 7.49
N ALA A 70 -0.06 2.76 6.45
CA ALA A 70 -1.49 2.61 6.28
C ALA A 70 -1.91 1.13 6.12
N VAL A 71 -1.11 0.31 5.45
CA VAL A 71 -1.35 -1.14 5.32
C VAL A 71 -1.22 -1.84 6.67
N VAL A 72 -0.19 -1.49 7.46
CA VAL A 72 -0.02 -2.06 8.82
C VAL A 72 -1.16 -1.65 9.74
N MET A 73 -1.53 -0.37 9.75
CA MET A 73 -2.66 0.13 10.54
C MET A 73 -3.98 -0.54 10.15
N LYS A 74 -4.21 -0.79 8.84
CA LYS A 74 -5.36 -1.57 8.38
C LYS A 74 -5.38 -3.00 8.95
N GLN A 75 -4.22 -3.65 9.04
CA GLN A 75 -4.10 -5.01 9.59
C GLN A 75 -4.38 -5.05 11.10
N LEU A 76 -4.04 -3.98 11.81
CA LEU A 76 -4.34 -3.79 13.24
C LEU A 76 -5.76 -3.26 13.52
N ASP A 77 -6.61 -3.21 12.50
CA ASP A 77 -7.97 -2.66 12.58
C ASP A 77 -8.07 -1.16 12.92
N ARG A 78 -6.95 -0.44 12.80
CA ARG A 78 -6.84 1.01 12.99
C ARG A 78 -7.02 1.76 11.67
N ALA A 79 -8.05 1.36 10.91
CA ALA A 79 -8.27 1.86 9.56
C ALA A 79 -8.69 3.35 9.54
N GLU A 80 -9.38 3.83 10.57
CA GLU A 80 -9.75 5.24 10.70
C GLU A 80 -8.51 6.13 10.90
N GLU A 81 -7.63 5.75 11.82
CA GLU A 81 -6.36 6.45 12.03
C GLU A 81 -5.49 6.45 10.76
N ALA A 82 -5.50 5.34 10.00
CA ALA A 82 -4.80 5.26 8.72
C ALA A 82 -5.35 6.27 7.70
N ILE A 83 -6.68 6.45 7.65
CA ILE A 83 -7.33 7.46 6.77
C ILE A 83 -6.87 8.86 7.16
N GLU A 84 -6.88 9.18 8.46
CA GLU A 84 -6.47 10.49 8.97
C GLU A 84 -5.00 10.78 8.71
N ALA A 85 -4.13 9.78 8.91
CA ALA A 85 -2.72 9.89 8.58
C ALA A 85 -2.52 10.18 7.08
N ILE A 86 -3.18 9.44 6.18
CA ILE A 86 -3.07 9.72 4.74
C ILE A 86 -3.58 11.13 4.40
N LYS A 87 -4.72 11.56 4.97
CA LYS A 87 -5.26 12.91 4.74
C LYS A 87 -4.27 14.00 5.18
N SER A 88 -3.58 13.78 6.29
CA SER A 88 -2.61 14.72 6.86
C SER A 88 -1.31 14.79 6.08
N PHE A 89 -0.75 13.65 5.67
CA PHE A 89 0.57 13.57 5.06
C PHE A 89 0.57 13.52 3.53
N ARG A 90 -0.57 13.32 2.87
CA ARG A 90 -0.64 13.29 1.40
C ARG A 90 -0.07 14.54 0.74
N GLY A 91 -0.06 15.69 1.41
CA GLY A 91 0.56 16.93 0.89
C GLY A 91 2.08 16.86 0.78
N LEU A 92 2.74 16.02 1.58
CA LEU A 92 4.18 15.79 1.56
C LEU A 92 4.59 14.77 0.50
N CYS A 93 3.62 14.06 -0.07
CA CYS A 93 3.83 12.97 -1.01
C CYS A 93 3.94 13.47 -2.45
N SER A 94 4.74 12.77 -3.26
CA SER A 94 4.93 13.13 -4.68
C SER A 94 3.64 13.03 -5.49
N LYS A 95 3.53 13.78 -6.60
CA LYS A 95 2.37 13.68 -7.51
C LYS A 95 2.13 12.26 -8.02
N HIS A 96 3.21 11.48 -8.19
CA HIS A 96 3.12 10.09 -8.67
C HIS A 96 2.55 9.14 -7.60
N SER A 97 2.84 9.37 -6.32
CA SER A 97 2.33 8.53 -5.23
C SER A 97 0.87 8.80 -4.89
N GLN A 98 0.33 9.98 -5.25
CA GLN A 98 -1.09 10.32 -5.03
C GLN A 98 -2.05 9.27 -5.59
N GLU A 99 -1.82 8.77 -6.80
CA GLU A 99 -2.70 7.75 -7.40
C GLU A 99 -2.70 6.46 -6.58
N SER A 100 -1.54 6.07 -6.05
CA SER A 100 -1.43 4.90 -5.18
C SER A 100 -2.04 5.12 -3.80
N LEU A 101 -1.93 6.33 -3.24
CA LEU A 101 -2.58 6.69 -1.97
C LEU A 101 -4.10 6.71 -2.10
N ASP A 102 -4.65 7.22 -3.20
CA ASP A 102 -6.08 7.17 -3.47
C ASP A 102 -6.60 5.72 -3.50
N ASN A 103 -5.84 4.79 -4.09
CA ASN A 103 -6.23 3.38 -4.13
C ASN A 103 -6.24 2.76 -2.72
N VAL A 104 -5.26 3.12 -1.88
CA VAL A 104 -5.23 2.69 -0.46
C VAL A 104 -6.41 3.32 0.31
N LEU A 105 -6.72 4.59 0.09
CA LEU A 105 -7.87 5.27 0.70
C LEU A 105 -9.19 4.60 0.30
N LEU A 106 -9.38 4.23 -0.96
CA LEU A 106 -10.59 3.52 -1.40
C LEU A 106 -10.76 2.18 -0.67
N ASP A 107 -9.68 1.46 -0.45
CA ASP A 107 -9.68 0.18 0.28
C ASP A 107 -9.94 0.38 1.79
N LEU A 108 -9.38 1.44 2.39
CA LEU A 108 -9.67 1.82 3.78
C LEU A 108 -11.13 2.26 3.96
N TYR A 109 -11.66 3.10 3.07
CA TYR A 109 -13.07 3.53 3.11
C TYR A 109 -14.02 2.35 2.97
N LYS A 110 -13.72 1.41 2.07
CA LYS A 110 -14.48 0.17 1.96
C LYS A 110 -14.47 -0.62 3.27
N LYS A 111 -13.31 -0.73 3.94
CA LYS A 111 -13.20 -1.43 5.23
C LYS A 111 -14.01 -0.74 6.34
N CYS A 112 -14.04 0.59 6.38
CA CYS A 112 -14.76 1.37 7.39
C CYS A 112 -16.26 1.61 7.07
N GLY A 113 -16.77 1.11 5.93
CA GLY A 113 -18.15 1.42 5.51
C GLY A 113 -18.39 2.89 5.14
N ARG A 114 -17.34 3.65 4.84
CA ARG A 114 -17.37 5.09 4.49
C ARG A 114 -17.72 5.30 3.02
N ILE A 115 -18.95 4.92 2.65
CA ILE A 115 -19.42 4.89 1.26
C ILE A 115 -19.46 6.29 0.65
N GLU A 116 -19.86 7.31 1.41
CA GLU A 116 -19.95 8.69 0.90
C GLU A 116 -18.56 9.23 0.48
N GLU A 117 -17.55 9.05 1.33
CA GLU A 117 -16.18 9.45 1.02
C GLU A 117 -15.58 8.64 -0.12
N GLN A 118 -15.96 7.37 -0.24
CA GLN A 118 -15.60 6.55 -1.39
C GLN A 118 -16.21 7.11 -2.68
N ILE A 119 -17.50 7.45 -2.67
CA ILE A 119 -18.20 8.05 -3.82
C ILE A 119 -17.58 9.39 -4.19
N GLU A 120 -17.28 10.25 -3.23
CA GLU A 120 -16.66 11.55 -3.46
C GLU A 120 -15.28 11.40 -4.10
N LEU A 121 -14.45 10.48 -3.58
CA LEU A 121 -13.13 10.21 -4.13
C LEU A 121 -13.21 9.66 -5.57
N LEU A 122 -14.14 8.74 -5.85
CA LEU A 122 -14.37 8.23 -7.20
C LEU A 122 -14.83 9.34 -8.16
N LYS A 123 -15.78 10.19 -7.74
CA LYS A 123 -16.24 11.36 -8.52
C LYS A 123 -15.08 12.31 -8.84
N ARG A 124 -14.19 12.58 -7.89
CA ARG A 124 -13.00 13.41 -8.11
C ARG A 124 -12.07 12.77 -9.13
N LYS A 125 -11.76 11.48 -9.00
CA LYS A 125 -10.89 10.76 -9.95
C LYS A 125 -11.48 10.76 -11.36
N LEU A 126 -12.80 10.54 -11.50
CA LEU A 126 -13.50 10.66 -12.78
C LEU A 126 -13.36 12.06 -13.36
N ARG A 127 -13.54 13.11 -12.55
CA ARG A 127 -13.39 14.50 -13.01
C ARG A 127 -11.98 14.75 -13.59
N LEU A 128 -10.93 14.26 -12.93
CA LEU A 128 -9.54 14.37 -13.41
C LEU A 128 -9.29 13.62 -14.73
N ILE A 129 -9.95 12.46 -14.90
CA ILE A 129 -9.93 11.70 -16.15
C ILE A 129 -10.62 12.49 -17.27
N TYR A 130 -11.82 13.02 -17.02
CA TYR A 130 -12.62 13.74 -18.02
C TYR A 130 -12.06 15.13 -18.37
N GLN A 131 -11.47 15.84 -17.42
CA GLN A 131 -10.83 17.15 -17.65
C GLN A 131 -9.49 17.03 -18.39
N GLY A 132 -9.03 15.81 -18.68
CA GLY A 132 -7.79 15.58 -19.40
C GLY A 132 -6.52 15.82 -18.56
N GLU A 133 -6.63 16.18 -17.27
CA GLU A 133 -5.48 16.30 -16.36
C GLU A 133 -4.76 14.95 -16.15
N ALA A 134 -5.51 13.84 -16.18
CA ALA A 134 -4.92 12.50 -16.15
C ALA A 134 -4.20 12.11 -17.47
N PHE A 135 -4.43 12.88 -18.55
CA PHE A 135 -3.99 12.59 -19.92
C PHE A 135 -3.21 13.75 -20.58
N ASN A 136 -2.84 14.80 -19.83
CA ASN A 136 -2.25 16.04 -20.35
C ASN A 136 -3.01 16.62 -21.57
N GLY A 137 -4.34 16.63 -21.53
CA GLY A 137 -5.20 17.13 -22.61
C GLY A 137 -5.39 16.17 -23.80
N ARG A 138 -4.91 14.93 -23.73
CA ARG A 138 -5.14 13.89 -24.75
C ARG A 138 -6.34 13.00 -24.40
N THR A 139 -6.93 12.37 -25.40
CA THR A 139 -8.02 11.39 -25.22
C THR A 139 -7.52 10.00 -24.83
N THR A 140 -6.20 9.75 -24.96
CA THR A 140 -5.56 8.46 -24.66
C THR A 140 -4.19 8.62 -23.97
N LYS A 141 -3.87 7.71 -23.04
CA LYS A 141 -2.60 7.64 -22.30
C LYS A 141 -1.90 6.35 -22.66
N THR A 142 -0.61 6.43 -22.96
CA THR A 142 0.19 5.24 -23.22
C THR A 142 0.48 4.53 -21.90
N ALA A 143 -0.09 3.35 -21.71
CA ALA A 143 0.25 2.45 -20.62
C ALA A 143 1.15 1.31 -21.13
N ARG A 144 1.85 0.65 -20.19
CA ARG A 144 2.73 -0.48 -20.48
C ARG A 144 2.31 -1.69 -19.65
N SER A 145 2.15 -2.84 -20.29
CA SER A 145 1.81 -4.12 -19.65
C SER A 145 2.55 -5.21 -20.40
N HIS A 146 3.24 -6.09 -19.66
CA HIS A 146 4.06 -7.17 -20.23
C HIS A 146 4.97 -6.73 -21.40
N GLY A 147 5.62 -5.58 -21.26
CA GLY A 147 6.53 -5.02 -22.28
C GLY A 147 5.86 -4.39 -23.50
N LYS A 148 4.53 -4.52 -23.68
CA LYS A 148 3.79 -3.92 -24.79
C LYS A 148 3.22 -2.55 -24.39
N LYS A 149 3.32 -1.58 -25.30
CA LYS A 149 2.69 -0.25 -25.16
C LYS A 149 1.29 -0.31 -25.74
N PHE A 150 0.29 0.18 -24.99
CA PHE A 150 -1.08 0.30 -25.47
C PHE A 150 -1.64 1.66 -25.08
N GLN A 151 -2.55 2.17 -25.90
CA GLN A 151 -3.28 3.39 -25.60
C GLN A 151 -4.49 3.04 -24.75
N VAL A 152 -4.54 3.60 -23.54
CA VAL A 152 -5.71 3.53 -22.67
C VAL A 152 -6.57 4.75 -22.95
N SER A 153 -7.82 4.54 -23.32
CA SER A 153 -8.79 5.62 -23.51
C SER A 153 -9.43 6.03 -22.18
N ILE A 154 -10.00 7.24 -22.15
CA ILE A 154 -10.84 7.71 -21.04
C ILE A 154 -11.91 6.67 -20.66
N LYS A 155 -12.61 6.09 -21.65
CA LYS A 155 -13.64 5.07 -21.42
C LYS A 155 -13.09 3.82 -20.71
N GLN A 156 -11.89 3.37 -21.07
CA GLN A 156 -11.25 2.20 -20.45
C GLN A 156 -10.78 2.49 -19.02
N GLU A 157 -10.23 3.68 -18.73
CA GLU A 157 -9.80 4.03 -17.38
C GLU A 157 -11.01 4.25 -16.45
N THR A 158 -12.09 4.86 -16.97
CA THR A 158 -13.37 4.98 -16.27
C THR A 158 -13.95 3.61 -15.93
N ALA A 159 -13.98 2.68 -16.90
CA ALA A 159 -14.47 1.32 -16.65
C ALA A 159 -13.60 0.60 -15.60
N ARG A 160 -12.27 0.70 -15.69
CA ARG A 160 -11.35 0.11 -14.70
C ARG A 160 -11.58 0.66 -13.30
N LEU A 161 -11.78 1.97 -13.18
CA LEU A 161 -12.01 2.65 -11.91
C LEU A 161 -13.37 2.31 -11.30
N LEU A 162 -14.37 1.97 -12.11
CA LEU A 162 -15.70 1.57 -11.65
C LEU A 162 -15.85 0.05 -11.43
N VAL A 163 -15.05 -0.78 -12.11
CA VAL A 163 -15.07 -2.25 -11.97
C VAL A 163 -14.21 -2.74 -10.79
N LYS A 164 -13.13 -2.03 -10.44
CA LYS A 164 -12.32 -2.34 -9.25
C LYS A 164 -13.06 -2.19 -7.91
N PRO A 165 -13.87 -1.14 -7.70
CA PRO A 165 -14.76 -1.05 -6.56
C PRO A 165 -16.01 -1.86 -6.89
N ASN A 166 -15.94 -3.20 -6.78
CA ASN A 166 -17.17 -3.95 -6.50
C ASN A 166 -17.63 -3.50 -5.10
N ILE A 167 -18.45 -2.45 -5.13
CA ILE A 167 -19.35 -2.00 -4.07
C ILE A 167 -20.47 -3.04 -4.06
N CYS A 168 -20.21 -4.16 -3.40
CA CYS A 168 -21.21 -5.14 -3.02
C CYS A 168 -20.99 -5.41 -1.53
#